data_AF-A0A8S0TPV6-F1
#
_entry.id   AF-A0A8S0TPV6-F1
#
_cell.length_a   1.000
_cell.length_b   1.000
_cell.length_c   1.000
_cell.angle_alpha   90.00
_cell.angle_beta   90.00
_cell.angle_gamma   90.00
#
_symmetry.space_group_name_H-M   'P 1'
#
loop_
_entity.id
_entity.type
_entity.pdbx_description
1 polymer ?
#
loop_
_entity_poly.entity_id
_entity_poly.type
_entity_poly.pdbx_seq_one_letter_code
_entity_poly.pdbx_strand_id
1 'polypeptide(L)'
;MAISASFRPLISFKVEAYGSRESRERTRRVRETGRREILLSTVKTAAVALVTDSKTQLLDEYLKKSQENKAKNDKERLDSYYKRNYRDYFGLLEGSLKQKTDLSESEKGILEWLESNK
;
A
#
# COMPACT_ATOMS: atom_id res chain seq x y z
N MET A 1 -40.46 35.05 -0.29
CA MET A 1 -39.04 35.43 -0.34
C MET A 1 -38.24 34.22 -0.77
N ALA A 2 -37.50 34.29 -1.88
CA ALA A 2 -36.70 33.17 -2.40
C ALA A 2 -35.22 33.45 -2.11
N ILE A 3 -34.54 32.52 -1.45
CA ILE A 3 -33.09 32.60 -1.17
C ILE A 3 -32.39 31.78 -2.25
N SER A 4 -31.65 32.45 -3.14
CA SER A 4 -30.77 31.77 -4.09
C SER A 4 -29.44 31.44 -3.41
N ALA A 5 -29.06 30.17 -3.37
CA ALA A 5 -27.73 29.76 -2.94
C ALA A 5 -26.82 29.60 -4.16
N SER A 6 -25.77 30.43 -4.25
CA SER A 6 -24.72 30.26 -5.26
C SER A 6 -23.60 29.37 -4.70
N PHE A 7 -23.41 28.19 -5.27
CA PHE A 7 -22.31 27.30 -4.93
C PHE A 7 -21.06 27.69 -5.74
N ARG A 8 -19.95 28.00 -5.07
CA ARG A 8 -18.64 28.21 -5.71
C ARG A 8 -17.69 27.10 -5.28
N PRO A 9 -17.33 26.15 -6.16
CA PRO A 9 -16.29 25.19 -5.84
C PRO A 9 -14.92 25.89 -5.92
N LEU A 10 -14.28 26.09 -4.76
CA LEU A 10 -12.84 26.28 -4.67
C LEU A 10 -12.22 24.89 -4.66
N ILE A 11 -11.63 24.49 -5.79
CA ILE A 11 -10.54 23.52 -5.98
C ILE A 11 -10.65 23.01 -7.43
N SER A 12 -9.73 23.45 -8.28
CA SER A 12 -9.55 22.89 -9.62
C SER A 12 -8.39 21.89 -9.59
N PHE A 13 -8.67 20.60 -9.83
CA PHE A 13 -7.62 19.63 -10.11
C PHE A 13 -7.32 19.62 -11.60
N LYS A 14 -6.07 19.93 -11.97
CA LYS A 14 -5.60 19.85 -13.35
C LYS A 14 -5.08 18.44 -13.59
N VAL A 15 -5.86 17.62 -14.30
CA VAL A 15 -5.42 16.30 -14.76
C VAL A 15 -4.71 16.49 -16.09
N GLU A 16 -3.38 16.40 -16.11
CA GLU A 16 -2.62 16.27 -17.35
C GLU A 16 -2.68 14.81 -17.81
N ALA A 17 -3.47 14.58 -18.85
CA ALA A 17 -3.44 13.34 -19.61
C ALA A 17 -2.14 13.32 -20.43
N TYR A 18 -1.19 12.45 -20.08
CA TYR A 18 -0.07 12.13 -20.97
C TYR A 18 -0.61 11.30 -22.13
N GLY A 19 -0.74 11.95 -23.27
CA GLY A 19 -1.23 11.37 -24.51
C GLY A 19 -0.36 10.22 -25.00
N SER A 20 -1.01 9.16 -25.47
CA SER A 20 -0.42 8.16 -26.35
C SER A 20 -0.03 8.81 -27.67
N ARG A 21 1.24 8.70 -28.06
CA ARG A 21 1.71 8.96 -29.44
C ARG A 21 2.97 8.15 -29.75
N GLU A 22 2.70 6.96 -30.27
CA GLU A 22 3.17 6.45 -31.55
C GLU A 22 4.65 6.66 -31.96
N SER A 23 5.30 5.53 -32.22
CA SER A 23 6.59 5.32 -32.86
C SER A 23 6.82 6.13 -34.14
N ARG A 24 8.12 6.47 -34.35
CA ARG A 24 8.85 7.01 -35.54
C ARG A 24 9.48 8.35 -35.14
N GLU A 25 10.80 8.50 -35.06
CA GLU A 25 11.72 8.42 -36.20
C GLU A 25 13.19 8.31 -35.76
N ARG A 26 13.97 7.70 -36.65
CA ARG A 26 15.40 7.37 -36.55
C ARG A 26 16.22 8.51 -37.17
N THR A 27 17.34 8.87 -36.53
CA THR A 27 18.58 9.59 -36.96
C THR A 27 18.94 10.60 -35.85
N ARG A 28 20.18 10.83 -35.40
CA ARG A 28 21.51 10.79 -36.02
C ARG A 28 22.56 10.75 -34.87
N ARG A 29 23.72 10.16 -35.13
CA ARG A 29 24.85 9.97 -34.19
C ARG A 29 25.35 11.28 -33.56
N VAL A 30 25.99 11.20 -32.38
CA VAL A 30 27.38 11.63 -32.11
C VAL A 30 27.79 11.10 -30.72
N ARG A 31 29.03 10.57 -30.66
CA ARG A 31 29.68 10.05 -29.46
C ARG A 31 29.94 11.18 -28.46
N GLU A 32 29.70 10.91 -27.18
CA GLU A 32 30.47 11.55 -26.10
C GLU A 32 30.65 10.55 -24.95
N THR A 33 31.78 9.84 -25.01
CA THR A 33 32.33 9.05 -23.92
C THR A 33 32.75 9.99 -22.80
N GLY A 34 31.85 10.23 -21.85
CA GLY A 34 32.08 11.03 -20.65
C GLY A 34 32.88 10.27 -19.59
N ARG A 35 34.21 10.37 -19.66
CA ARG A 35 35.19 10.53 -18.56
C ARG A 35 34.86 10.00 -17.13
N ARG A 36 34.29 8.80 -16.96
CA ARG A 36 34.07 8.19 -15.62
C ARG A 36 34.29 6.69 -15.56
N GLU A 37 35.12 6.16 -16.43
CA GLU A 37 35.62 4.78 -16.35
C GLU A 37 37.13 4.93 -16.49
N ILE A 38 37.91 4.84 -15.43
CA ILE A 38 38.46 3.60 -14.87
C ILE A 38 39.29 4.11 -13.68
N LEU A 39 39.09 3.63 -12.44
CA LEU A 39 40.07 3.58 -11.33
C LEU A 39 39.36 3.22 -10.00
N LEU A 40 38.70 2.06 -9.94
CA LEU A 40 38.07 1.56 -8.70
C LEU A 40 38.22 0.04 -8.48
N SER A 41 39.24 -0.61 -9.06
CA SER A 41 39.24 -2.08 -9.18
C SER A 41 40.49 -2.80 -8.64
N THR A 42 41.04 -2.45 -7.46
CA THR A 42 42.17 -3.26 -6.95
C THR A 42 42.30 -3.51 -5.44
N VAL A 43 41.55 -2.90 -4.51
CA VAL A 43 41.70 -3.27 -3.07
C VAL A 43 40.39 -3.24 -2.28
N LYS A 44 39.41 -4.07 -2.65
CA LYS A 44 38.18 -4.27 -1.85
C LYS A 44 37.60 -5.70 -1.92
N THR A 45 38.43 -6.74 -2.02
CA THR A 45 37.90 -8.12 -2.02
C THR A 45 38.07 -8.83 -0.67
N ALA A 46 39.13 -8.53 0.10
CA ALA A 46 39.38 -9.23 1.38
C ALA A 46 38.52 -8.71 2.55
N ALA A 47 38.33 -7.39 2.69
CA ALA A 47 37.51 -6.82 3.77
C ALA A 47 36.00 -6.86 3.47
N VAL A 48 35.61 -7.01 2.20
CA VAL A 48 34.21 -7.20 1.82
C VAL A 48 33.77 -8.62 2.16
N ALA A 49 34.60 -9.65 1.94
CA ALA A 49 34.26 -11.04 2.24
C ALA A 49 33.96 -11.33 3.73
N LEU A 50 34.64 -10.67 4.67
CA LEU A 50 34.41 -10.89 6.11
C LEU A 50 33.24 -10.06 6.68
N VAL A 51 32.93 -8.91 6.07
CA VAL A 51 31.78 -8.07 6.45
C VAL A 51 30.51 -8.47 5.69
N THR A 52 30.63 -9.17 4.55
CA THR A 52 29.50 -9.80 3.88
C THR A 52 28.91 -10.89 4.74
N ASP A 53 29.73 -11.76 5.34
CA ASP A 53 29.22 -12.94 6.07
C ASP A 53 28.30 -12.56 7.24
N SER A 54 28.63 -11.55 8.05
CA SER A 54 27.78 -11.13 9.17
C SER A 54 26.47 -10.46 8.71
N LYS A 55 26.51 -9.68 7.63
CA LYS A 55 25.33 -9.02 7.08
C LYS A 55 24.43 -10.00 6.33
N THR A 56 25.01 -10.97 5.62
CA THR A 56 24.27 -12.04 4.94
C THR A 56 23.65 -12.99 5.94
N GLN A 57 24.35 -13.34 7.03
CA GLN A 57 23.80 -14.14 8.13
C GLN A 57 22.57 -13.47 8.76
N LEU A 58 22.65 -12.17 9.05
CA LEU A 58 21.51 -11.42 9.58
C LEU A 58 20.33 -11.42 8.59
N LEU A 59 20.58 -11.22 7.29
CA LEU A 59 19.53 -11.30 6.27
C LEU A 59 18.90 -12.68 6.22
N ASP A 60 19.70 -13.75 6.27
CA ASP A 60 19.22 -15.13 6.24
C ASP A 60 18.34 -15.44 7.46
N GLU A 61 18.67 -14.93 8.65
CA GLU A 61 17.83 -15.04 9.84
C GLU A 61 16.47 -14.36 9.67
N TYR A 62 16.43 -13.14 9.12
CA TYR A 62 15.17 -12.44 8.87
C TYR A 62 14.34 -13.12 7.79
N LEU A 63 14.99 -13.67 6.76
CA LEU A 63 14.34 -14.38 5.67
C LEU A 63 13.73 -15.69 6.18
N LYS A 64 14.45 -16.43 7.01
CA LYS A 64 13.94 -17.60 7.72
C LYS A 64 12.75 -17.27 8.62
N LYS A 65 12.85 -16.22 9.45
CA LYS A 65 11.72 -15.75 10.29
C LYS A 65 10.51 -15.35 9.46
N SER A 66 10.71 -14.74 8.30
CA SER A 66 9.62 -14.35 7.39
C SER A 66 8.93 -15.57 6.79
N GLN A 67 9.69 -16.58 6.38
CA GLN A 67 9.16 -17.84 5.85
C GLN A 67 8.38 -18.62 6.91
N GLU A 68 8.94 -18.77 8.11
CA GLU A 68 8.31 -19.48 9.23
C GLU A 68 6.99 -18.82 9.67
N ASN A 69 6.93 -17.49 9.68
CA ASN A 69 5.75 -16.75 10.11
C ASN A 69 4.81 -16.35 8.97
N LYS A 70 5.08 -16.77 7.72
CA LYS A 70 4.33 -16.32 6.55
C LYS A 70 2.82 -16.52 6.70
N ALA A 71 2.39 -17.71 7.13
CA ALA A 71 0.97 -18.02 7.30
C ALA A 71 0.29 -17.13 8.35
N LYS A 72 0.99 -16.86 9.47
CA LYS A 72 0.49 -15.96 10.53
C LYS A 72 0.39 -14.51 10.02
N ASN A 73 1.45 -14.02 9.38
CA ASN A 73 1.51 -12.66 8.85
C ASN A 73 0.49 -12.44 7.72
N ASP A 74 0.29 -13.42 6.85
CA ASP A 74 -0.71 -13.38 5.77
C ASP A 74 -2.13 -13.31 6.37
N LYS A 75 -2.40 -14.10 7.40
CA LYS A 75 -3.68 -14.06 8.12
C LYS A 75 -3.91 -12.69 8.79
N GLU A 76 -2.93 -12.18 9.52
CA GLU A 76 -3.02 -10.88 10.19
C GLU A 76 -3.17 -9.73 9.20
N ARG A 77 -2.50 -9.79 8.03
CA ARG A 77 -2.69 -8.82 6.94
C ARG A 77 -4.12 -8.82 6.41
N LEU A 78 -4.70 -10.00 6.19
CA LEU A 78 -6.08 -10.12 5.72
C LEU A 78 -7.07 -9.64 6.77
N ASP A 79 -6.92 -10.06 8.02
CA ASP A 79 -7.76 -9.62 9.14
C ASP A 79 -7.71 -8.09 9.30
N SER A 80 -6.51 -7.52 9.29
CA SER A 80 -6.30 -6.06 9.33
C SER A 80 -6.94 -5.34 8.14
N TYR A 81 -6.90 -5.93 6.95
CA TYR A 81 -7.51 -5.35 5.75
C TYR A 81 -9.04 -5.25 5.88
N TYR A 82 -9.69 -6.27 6.43
CA TYR A 82 -11.14 -6.25 6.61
C TYR A 82 -11.56 -5.37 7.80
N LYS A 83 -10.81 -5.40 8.91
CA LYS A 83 -11.09 -4.54 10.08
C LYS A 83 -10.95 -3.05 9.77
N ARG A 84 -9.92 -2.65 9.03
CA ARG A 84 -9.74 -1.23 8.66
C ARG A 84 -10.90 -0.69 7.80
N ASN A 85 -11.49 -1.55 6.98
CA ASN A 85 -12.62 -1.21 6.11
C ASN A 85 -13.98 -1.58 6.74
N TYR A 86 -14.00 -2.03 7.99
CA TYR A 86 -15.19 -2.49 8.68
C TYR A 86 -16.32 -1.45 8.65
N ARG A 87 -15.95 -0.18 8.86
CA ARG A 87 -16.90 0.94 8.87
C ARG A 87 -17.57 1.19 7.52
N ASP A 88 -16.86 0.94 6.43
CA ASP A 88 -17.39 1.18 5.08
C ASP A 88 -18.38 0.09 4.67
N TYR A 89 -18.17 -1.14 5.13
CA TYR A 89 -19.08 -2.26 4.83
C TYR A 89 -20.29 -2.32 5.77
N PHE A 90 -20.07 -2.12 7.07
CA PHE A 90 -21.09 -2.40 8.08
C PHE A 90 -21.55 -1.17 8.87
N GLY A 91 -20.93 0.00 8.70
CA GLY A 91 -21.26 1.19 9.49
C GLY A 91 -22.72 1.64 9.35
N LEU A 92 -23.31 1.51 8.15
CA LEU A 92 -24.73 1.81 7.93
C LEU A 92 -25.63 0.78 8.62
N LEU A 93 -25.28 -0.51 8.51
CA LEU A 93 -26.04 -1.60 9.11
C LEU A 93 -26.02 -1.50 10.64
N GLU A 94 -24.83 -1.35 11.23
CA GLU A 94 -24.62 -1.15 12.68
C GLU A 94 -25.40 0.07 13.18
N GLY A 95 -25.35 1.19 12.45
CA GLY A 95 -26.08 2.41 12.81
C GLY A 95 -27.59 2.23 12.79
N SER A 96 -28.12 1.57 11.76
CA SER A 96 -29.56 1.31 11.65
C SER A 96 -30.08 0.36 12.74
N LEU A 97 -29.31 -0.67 13.09
CA LEU A 97 -29.65 -1.64 14.12
C LEU A 97 -29.63 -1.02 15.52
N LYS A 98 -28.64 -0.17 15.80
CA LYS A 98 -28.51 0.53 17.09
C LYS A 98 -29.60 1.58 17.35
N GLN A 99 -30.26 2.06 16.30
CA GLN A 99 -31.36 3.02 16.42
C GLN A 99 -32.73 2.37 16.64
N LYS A 100 -32.86 1.06 16.41
CA LYS A 100 -34.10 0.33 16.68
C LYS A 100 -34.28 0.13 18.19
N THR A 101 -35.50 0.34 18.67
CA THR A 101 -35.87 0.10 20.08
C THR A 101 -36.08 -1.37 20.39
N ASP A 102 -36.67 -2.11 19.45
CA ASP A 102 -36.97 -3.54 19.60
C ASP A 102 -36.18 -4.35 18.57
N LEU A 103 -35.08 -4.96 19.01
CA LEU A 103 -34.29 -5.86 18.17
C LEU A 103 -34.81 -7.29 18.27
N SER A 104 -35.00 -7.93 17.12
CA SER A 104 -35.20 -9.38 17.02
C SER A 104 -33.95 -10.14 17.50
N GLU A 105 -34.12 -11.41 17.89
CA GLU A 105 -33.01 -12.29 18.28
C GLU A 105 -31.90 -12.34 17.21
N SER A 106 -32.29 -12.40 15.93
CA SER A 106 -31.34 -12.36 14.81
C SER A 106 -30.57 -11.04 14.74
N GLU A 107 -31.22 -9.91 15.00
CA GLU A 107 -30.58 -8.59 14.96
C GLU A 107 -29.61 -8.39 16.12
N LYS A 108 -29.94 -8.92 17.31
CA LYS A 108 -29.01 -8.97 18.44
C LYS A 108 -27.77 -9.80 18.10
N GLY A 109 -27.95 -10.98 17.52
CA GLY A 109 -26.83 -11.84 17.09
C GLY A 109 -25.95 -11.18 16.03
N ILE A 110 -26.55 -10.42 15.10
CA ILE A 110 -25.79 -9.62 14.13
C ILE A 110 -24.97 -8.54 14.85
N LEU A 111 -25.55 -7.80 15.80
CA LEU A 111 -24.82 -6.78 16.55
C LEU A 111 -23.65 -7.36 17.37
N GLU A 112 -23.85 -8.49 18.03
CA GLU A 112 -22.80 -9.17 18.80
C GLU A 112 -21.65 -9.66 17.90
N TRP A 113 -21.99 -10.22 16.74
CA TRP A 113 -20.99 -10.63 15.75
C TRP A 113 -20.21 -9.43 15.21
N LEU A 114 -20.92 -8.34 14.89
CA LEU A 114 -20.34 -7.09 14.42
C LEU A 114 -19.35 -6.51 15.46
N GLU A 115 -19.74 -6.49 16.74
CA GLU A 115 -18.87 -6.02 17.83
C GLU A 115 -17.61 -6.89 17.99
N SER A 116 -17.76 -8.20 17.85
CA SER A 116 -16.64 -9.15 17.97
C SER A 116 -15.67 -9.15 16.78
N ASN A 117 -16.09 -8.64 15.62
CA ASN A 117 -15.33 -8.68 14.36
C ASN A 117 -14.93 -7.28 13.85
N LYS A 118 -15.03 -6.26 14.71
CA LYS A 118 -14.61 -4.89 14.43
C LYS A 118 -13.09 -4.70 14.39
#